data_AF-A0A0J5JXY9-F1
#
_entry.id   AF-A0A0J5JXY9-F1
#
_cell.length_a   1.000
_cell.length_b   1.000
_cell.length_c   1.000
_cell.angle_alpha   90.00
_cell.angle_beta   90.00
_cell.angle_gamma   90.00
#
_symmetry.space_group_name_H-M   'P 1'
#
loop_
_entity.id
_entity.type
_entity.pdbx_description
1 polymer ?
#
loop_
_entity_poly.entity_id
_entity_poly.type
_entity_poly.pdbx_seq_one_letter_code
_entity_poly.pdbx_strand_id
1 'polypeptide(L)'
;MQNGPISSQTVIDWVDFVIWDGVEYNRIYSGAISDESYIGENMGTVQYKVADVVRNPNYKTKDGDAAFHEIGTEIYEVKGDSELLAIKDSDIINGYSLYYPLEDDKYEYGWNFEDIPLERVKKIEIYDVANPEDPTLTSVLEEQEELDGLIAILNISDKEQGYEPESTDRDPSVYELVFYTDDPVAFLQMIQHDGKHYFWYPWDVALLPDEVESYIKKDESAD
;
A
#
# COMPACT_ATOMS: atom_id res chain seq x y z
N MET A 1 28.96 -23.92 39.06
CA MET A 1 27.92 -23.57 38.06
C MET A 1 28.28 -22.19 37.53
N GLN A 2 28.65 -22.09 36.25
CA GLN A 2 28.97 -20.81 35.60
C GLN A 2 27.66 -20.20 35.11
N ASN A 3 27.31 -19.01 35.60
CA ASN A 3 26.29 -18.17 35.00
C ASN A 3 26.89 -17.53 33.74
N GLY A 4 26.53 -18.03 32.56
CA GLY A 4 26.84 -17.36 31.30
C GLY A 4 26.06 -16.03 31.20
N PRO A 5 26.59 -15.01 30.50
CA PRO A 5 25.87 -13.77 30.29
C PRO A 5 24.64 -14.04 29.42
N ILE A 6 23.48 -13.59 29.88
CA ILE A 6 22.27 -13.53 29.07
C ILE A 6 22.51 -12.42 28.06
N SER A 7 22.85 -12.78 26.81
CA SER A 7 22.89 -11.81 25.72
C SER A 7 21.46 -11.35 25.44
N SER A 8 21.11 -10.14 25.87
CA SER A 8 19.87 -9.50 25.41
C SER A 8 20.02 -9.19 23.93
N GLN A 9 19.43 -10.01 23.06
CA GLN A 9 19.26 -9.65 21.66
C GLN A 9 18.26 -8.50 21.61
N THR A 10 18.73 -7.31 21.23
CA THR A 10 17.83 -6.19 20.93
C THR A 10 17.24 -6.46 19.56
N VAL A 11 15.91 -6.58 19.50
CA VAL A 11 15.15 -6.55 18.25
C VAL A 11 14.87 -5.08 17.98
N ILE A 12 15.33 -4.58 16.84
CA ILE A 12 15.02 -3.25 16.35
C ILE A 12 13.85 -3.41 15.39
N ASP A 13 12.78 -2.68 15.63
CA ASP A 13 11.65 -2.58 14.73
C ASP A 13 11.93 -1.45 13.75
N TRP A 14 11.95 -1.76 12.46
CA TRP A 14 12.31 -0.82 11.41
C TRP A 14 11.04 -0.38 10.69
N VAL A 15 10.90 0.92 10.45
CA VAL A 15 9.96 1.44 9.45
C VAL A 15 10.54 1.16 8.07
N ASP A 16 9.69 1.01 7.05
CA ASP A 16 10.16 0.83 5.69
C ASP A 16 10.67 2.15 5.10
N PHE A 17 12.00 2.31 5.10
CA PHE A 17 12.68 3.50 4.63
C PHE A 17 13.80 3.18 3.63
N VAL A 18 14.19 4.21 2.87
CA VAL A 18 15.45 4.29 2.11
C VAL A 18 16.11 5.65 2.33
N ILE A 19 17.42 5.67 2.58
CA ILE A 19 18.19 6.92 2.62
C ILE A 19 18.82 7.17 1.26
N TRP A 20 18.46 8.27 0.62
CA TRP A 20 18.95 8.65 -0.69
C TRP A 20 19.32 10.13 -0.73
N ASP A 21 20.55 10.44 -1.17
CA ASP A 21 21.10 11.80 -1.24
C ASP A 21 20.92 12.63 0.05
N GLY A 22 21.19 12.02 1.21
CA GLY A 22 21.05 12.63 2.51
C GLY A 22 19.61 12.79 3.03
N VAL A 23 18.60 12.31 2.29
CA VAL A 23 17.18 12.39 2.66
C VAL A 23 16.66 11.00 2.98
N GLU A 24 15.91 10.89 4.08
CA GLU A 24 15.17 9.68 4.44
C GLU A 24 13.83 9.69 3.69
N TYR A 25 13.51 8.60 3.00
CA TYR A 25 12.22 8.41 2.35
C TYR A 25 11.50 7.23 2.99
N ASN A 26 10.21 7.37 3.26
CA ASN A 26 9.38 6.30 3.81
C ASN A 26 8.45 5.73 2.73
N ARG A 27 8.20 4.41 2.81
CA ARG A 27 7.28 3.73 1.90
C ARG A 27 5.87 4.27 2.06
N ILE A 28 5.20 4.44 0.92
CA ILE A 28 3.79 4.81 0.84
C ILE A 28 2.97 3.53 0.60
N TYR A 29 2.26 3.07 1.62
CA TYR A 29 1.49 1.81 1.54
C TYR A 29 0.17 1.95 0.77
N SER A 30 -0.37 3.16 0.67
CA SER A 30 -1.63 3.44 -0.04
C SER A 30 -1.43 3.88 -1.49
N GLY A 31 -0.24 3.64 -2.06
CA GLY A 31 0.07 4.01 -3.43
C GLY A 31 1.02 3.04 -4.11
N ALA A 32 0.82 2.87 -5.41
CA ALA A 32 1.73 2.16 -6.31
C ALA A 32 1.94 2.99 -7.58
N ILE A 33 2.94 2.63 -8.38
CA ILE A 33 3.07 3.23 -9.71
C ILE A 33 1.84 2.86 -10.55
N SER A 34 1.24 3.81 -11.24
CA SER A 34 0.05 3.57 -12.05
C SER A 34 0.35 2.86 -13.37
N ASP A 35 1.54 3.08 -13.92
CA ASP A 35 2.03 2.47 -15.16
C ASP A 35 3.56 2.57 -15.22
N GLU A 36 4.23 1.54 -15.75
CA GLU A 36 5.70 1.50 -15.86
C GLU A 36 6.28 2.66 -16.70
N SER A 37 5.49 3.28 -17.58
CA SER A 37 5.92 4.45 -18.36
C SER A 37 6.24 5.66 -17.48
N TYR A 38 5.74 5.71 -16.24
CA TYR A 38 6.10 6.72 -15.25
C TYR A 38 7.43 6.45 -14.55
N ILE A 39 8.07 5.31 -14.75
CA ILE A 39 9.40 5.05 -14.21
C ILE A 39 10.45 5.89 -14.98
N GLY A 40 11.18 6.71 -14.23
CA GLY A 40 12.19 7.67 -14.65
C GLY A 40 13.58 7.09 -14.81
N GLU A 41 14.58 7.96 -14.63
CA GLU A 41 15.98 7.56 -14.67
C GLU A 41 16.34 6.70 -13.44
N ASN A 42 17.26 5.74 -13.63
CA ASN A 42 17.85 5.01 -12.52
C ASN A 42 18.81 5.94 -11.77
N MET A 43 18.51 6.22 -10.50
CA MET A 43 19.29 7.10 -9.63
C MET A 43 20.46 6.34 -8.99
N GLY A 44 20.28 5.05 -8.75
CA GLY A 44 21.31 4.13 -8.30
C GLY A 44 20.71 2.89 -7.66
N THR A 45 21.40 2.34 -6.67
CA THR A 45 20.97 1.10 -6.01
C THR A 45 21.12 1.16 -4.50
N VAL A 46 20.33 0.35 -3.80
CA VAL A 46 20.50 0.05 -2.38
C VAL A 46 21.90 -0.52 -2.15
N GLN A 47 22.62 0.06 -1.20
CA GLN A 47 23.99 -0.35 -0.84
C GLN A 47 24.02 -1.22 0.41
N TYR A 48 23.01 -1.14 1.27
CA TYR A 48 22.97 -1.88 2.52
C TYR A 48 21.54 -2.10 3.02
N LYS A 49 21.20 -3.35 3.37
CA LYS A 49 19.94 -3.70 4.05
C LYS A 49 20.16 -3.70 5.56
N VAL A 50 19.38 -2.91 6.30
CA VAL A 50 19.53 -2.81 7.76
C VAL A 50 18.71 -3.84 8.52
N ALA A 51 17.52 -4.21 8.04
CA ALA A 51 16.69 -5.23 8.68
C ALA A 51 17.45 -6.56 8.73
N ASP A 52 17.30 -7.28 9.83
CA ASP A 52 17.96 -8.55 10.16
C ASP A 52 19.49 -8.55 10.29
N VAL A 53 20.17 -7.50 9.82
CA VAL A 53 21.63 -7.36 9.89
C VAL A 53 22.06 -6.49 11.06
N VAL A 54 21.41 -5.33 11.24
CA VAL A 54 21.77 -4.38 12.29
C VAL A 54 21.16 -4.81 13.62
N ARG A 55 22.00 -5.02 14.63
CA ARG A 55 21.61 -5.36 16.01
C ARG A 55 21.99 -4.30 17.04
N ASN A 56 22.69 -3.24 16.61
CA ASN A 56 23.10 -2.14 17.46
C ASN A 56 22.03 -1.05 17.43
N PRO A 57 21.31 -0.77 18.53
CA PRO A 57 20.29 0.27 18.56
C PRO A 57 20.86 1.69 18.38
N ASN A 58 22.19 1.86 18.46
CA ASN A 58 22.86 3.14 18.17
C ASN A 58 23.38 3.23 16.73
N TYR A 59 22.97 2.32 15.84
CA TYR A 59 23.28 2.45 14.42
C TYR A 59 22.66 3.74 13.88
N LYS A 60 23.42 4.43 13.02
CA LYS A 60 22.95 5.62 12.32
C LYS A 60 22.84 5.29 10.86
N THR A 61 21.63 5.37 10.35
CA THR A 61 21.33 5.24 8.92
C THR A 61 22.08 6.31 8.12
N LYS A 62 22.38 5.98 6.86
CA LYS A 62 23.19 6.80 5.94
C LYS A 62 22.81 6.46 4.50
N ASP A 63 23.21 7.31 3.56
CA ASP A 63 22.96 7.11 2.13
C ASP A 63 23.24 5.69 1.63
N GLY A 64 22.27 5.15 0.90
CA GLY A 64 22.27 3.79 0.37
C GLY A 64 21.77 2.72 1.34
N ASP A 65 21.45 3.07 2.59
CA ASP A 65 20.78 2.16 3.51
C ASP A 65 19.28 2.05 3.14
N ALA A 66 18.75 0.83 3.18
CA ALA A 66 17.33 0.53 3.09
C ALA A 66 16.92 -0.38 4.26
N ALA A 67 15.69 -0.23 4.74
CA ALA A 67 15.12 -1.10 5.76
C ALA A 67 15.05 -2.55 5.28
N PHE A 68 14.27 -2.79 4.23
CA PHE A 68 13.88 -4.14 3.82
C PHE A 68 14.38 -4.57 2.43
N HIS A 69 14.64 -3.62 1.53
CA HIS A 69 15.13 -3.93 0.18
C HIS A 69 16.55 -4.53 0.20
N GLU A 70 16.77 -5.50 -0.69
CA GLU A 70 18.06 -6.18 -0.83
C GLU A 70 19.12 -5.28 -1.47
N ILE A 71 20.39 -5.54 -1.14
CA ILE A 71 21.54 -4.84 -1.75
C ILE A 71 21.51 -5.04 -3.26
N GLY A 72 21.64 -3.94 -4.01
CA GLY A 72 21.60 -3.92 -5.48
C GLY A 72 20.22 -3.66 -6.08
N THR A 73 19.16 -3.56 -5.26
CA THR A 73 17.84 -3.14 -5.74
C THR A 73 17.91 -1.72 -6.29
N GLU A 74 17.37 -1.49 -7.49
CA GLU A 74 17.44 -0.22 -8.20
C GLU A 74 16.42 0.80 -7.66
N ILE A 75 16.85 2.05 -7.60
CA ILE A 75 16.06 3.21 -7.17
C ILE A 75 15.88 4.12 -8.37
N TYR A 76 14.64 4.50 -8.63
CA TYR A 76 14.24 5.26 -9.82
C TYR A 76 13.54 6.56 -9.43
N GLU A 77 13.68 7.57 -10.29
CA GLU A 77 12.80 8.74 -10.27
C GLU A 77 11.38 8.37 -10.73
N VAL A 78 10.38 9.13 -10.30
CA VAL A 78 9.02 9.06 -10.84
C VAL A 78 8.78 10.23 -11.80
N LYS A 79 8.42 9.94 -13.04
CA LYS A 79 8.08 10.97 -14.03
C LYS A 79 6.77 11.64 -13.63
N GLY A 80 6.77 12.97 -13.63
CA GLY A 80 5.61 13.77 -13.26
C GLY A 80 5.54 14.10 -11.77
N ASP A 81 6.36 13.46 -10.93
CA ASP A 81 6.49 13.78 -9.50
C ASP A 81 7.94 13.57 -9.02
N SER A 82 8.69 14.68 -8.91
CA SER A 82 10.10 14.64 -8.52
C SER A 82 10.35 14.40 -7.03
N GLU A 83 9.30 14.42 -6.20
CA GLU A 83 9.44 14.13 -4.77
C GLU A 83 9.39 12.61 -4.50
N LEU A 84 8.85 11.83 -5.44
CA LEU A 84 8.71 10.40 -5.28
C LEU A 84 9.92 9.62 -5.80
N LEU A 85 10.26 8.57 -5.06
CA LEU A 85 11.12 7.49 -5.54
C LEU A 85 10.29 6.24 -5.81
N ALA A 86 10.66 5.50 -6.86
CA ALA A 86 10.13 4.18 -7.15
C ALA A 86 11.22 3.13 -6.97
N ILE A 87 10.92 2.07 -6.23
CA ILE A 87 11.83 0.96 -5.98
C ILE A 87 11.15 -0.34 -6.38
N LYS A 88 11.85 -1.18 -7.15
CA LYS A 88 11.30 -2.42 -7.66
C LYS A 88 10.88 -3.34 -6.51
N ASP A 89 9.64 -3.79 -6.57
CA ASP A 89 8.99 -4.62 -5.57
C ASP A 89 7.99 -5.53 -6.29
N SER A 90 8.29 -6.82 -6.37
CA SER A 90 7.44 -7.78 -7.10
C SER A 90 6.10 -8.04 -6.42
N ASP A 91 5.99 -7.66 -5.15
CA ASP A 91 4.88 -8.07 -4.29
C ASP A 91 3.79 -6.98 -4.25
N ILE A 92 3.98 -5.88 -5.00
CA ILE A 92 2.99 -4.82 -5.18
C ILE A 92 2.52 -4.72 -6.63
N ILE A 93 1.29 -4.25 -6.81
CA ILE A 93 0.71 -3.96 -8.12
C ILE A 93 1.66 -3.06 -8.93
N ASN A 94 1.80 -3.40 -10.21
CA ASN A 94 2.70 -2.76 -11.16
C ASN A 94 4.20 -2.79 -10.82
N GLY A 95 4.59 -3.52 -9.77
CA GLY A 95 5.99 -3.93 -9.58
C GLY A 95 6.92 -2.90 -8.94
N TYR A 96 6.39 -1.78 -8.42
CA TYR A 96 7.18 -0.72 -7.80
C TYR A 96 6.49 -0.14 -6.56
N SER A 97 7.21 -0.18 -5.44
CA SER A 97 6.86 0.53 -4.22
C SER A 97 7.25 2.00 -4.35
N LEU A 98 6.36 2.90 -3.88
CA LEU A 98 6.59 4.33 -3.85
C LEU A 98 7.11 4.79 -2.50
N TYR A 99 8.00 5.77 -2.52
CA TYR A 99 8.64 6.33 -1.33
C TYR A 99 8.58 7.86 -1.38
N TYR A 100 8.23 8.51 -0.26
CA TYR A 100 8.13 9.96 -0.11
C TYR A 100 9.13 10.49 0.92
N PRO A 101 9.74 11.67 0.73
CA PRO A 101 10.70 12.24 1.67
C PRO A 101 10.06 12.49 3.03
N LEU A 102 10.71 12.01 4.08
CA LEU A 102 10.33 12.27 5.46
C LEU A 102 10.62 13.75 5.78
N GLU A 103 9.57 14.53 5.96
CA GLU A 103 9.63 15.87 6.54
C GLU A 103 9.38 15.79 8.06
N ASP A 104 10.02 16.67 8.84
CA ASP A 104 10.09 16.64 10.31
C ASP A 104 8.72 16.60 11.05
N ASP A 105 7.59 16.77 10.36
CA ASP A 105 6.23 16.81 10.90
C ASP A 105 5.25 15.74 10.35
N LYS A 106 5.67 14.87 9.42
CA LYS A 106 4.80 13.82 8.83
C LYS A 106 5.32 12.42 9.17
N TYR A 107 4.74 11.79 10.18
CA TYR A 107 5.15 10.43 10.58
C TYR A 107 4.68 9.35 9.61
N GLU A 108 3.58 9.56 8.88
CA GLU A 108 3.06 8.65 7.87
C GLU A 108 2.54 9.49 6.69
N TYR A 109 3.15 9.34 5.52
CA TYR A 109 2.63 9.89 4.28
C TYR A 109 1.86 8.80 3.56
N GLY A 110 0.57 9.01 3.36
CA GLY A 110 -0.31 8.10 2.66
C GLY A 110 -1.60 8.81 2.28
N TRP A 111 -2.22 8.32 1.20
CA TRP A 111 -3.52 8.78 0.73
C TRP A 111 -4.64 7.96 1.37
N ASN A 112 -5.52 8.63 2.10
CA ASN A 112 -6.81 8.06 2.49
C ASN A 112 -7.78 8.16 1.31
N PHE A 113 -8.90 7.45 1.39
CA PHE A 113 -9.94 7.54 0.37
C PHE A 113 -10.39 8.98 0.08
N GLU A 114 -10.45 9.83 1.11
CA GLU A 114 -10.82 11.26 1.00
C GLU A 114 -9.78 12.10 0.24
N ASP A 115 -8.53 11.63 0.12
CA ASP A 115 -7.43 12.31 -0.59
C ASP A 115 -7.39 11.96 -2.08
N ILE A 116 -8.16 10.93 -2.51
CA ILE A 116 -8.19 10.49 -3.90
C ILE A 116 -8.96 11.53 -4.75
N PRO A 117 -8.42 11.99 -5.89
CA PRO A 117 -9.14 12.87 -6.81
C PRO A 117 -10.18 12.07 -7.59
N LEU A 118 -11.28 11.71 -6.94
CA LEU A 118 -12.32 10.79 -7.44
C LEU A 118 -12.89 11.21 -8.80
N GLU A 119 -12.95 12.51 -9.09
CA GLU A 119 -13.41 13.05 -10.37
C GLU A 119 -12.44 12.80 -11.55
N ARG A 120 -11.22 12.37 -11.26
CA ARG A 120 -10.17 12.06 -12.25
C ARG A 120 -9.94 10.56 -12.40
N VAL A 121 -10.65 9.72 -11.63
CA VAL A 121 -10.54 8.28 -11.71
C VAL A 121 -11.11 7.80 -13.04
N LYS A 122 -10.33 6.97 -13.74
CA LYS A 122 -10.68 6.43 -15.06
C LYS A 122 -10.80 4.92 -15.08
N LYS A 123 -10.18 4.25 -14.12
CA LYS A 123 -10.25 2.81 -13.97
C LYS A 123 -10.17 2.46 -12.49
N ILE A 124 -10.98 1.49 -12.07
CA ILE A 124 -10.85 0.84 -10.78
C ILE A 124 -10.63 -0.65 -11.05
N GLU A 125 -9.54 -1.19 -10.52
CA GLU A 125 -9.32 -2.63 -10.45
C GLU A 125 -9.58 -3.09 -9.02
N ILE A 126 -10.19 -4.27 -8.88
CA ILE A 126 -10.50 -4.87 -7.59
C ILE A 126 -9.85 -6.25 -7.55
N TYR A 127 -9.05 -6.48 -6.51
CA TYR A 127 -8.35 -7.73 -6.28
C TYR A 127 -8.86 -8.39 -5.01
N ASP A 128 -9.11 -9.69 -5.06
CA ASP A 128 -9.17 -10.54 -3.87
C ASP A 128 -7.73 -10.84 -3.45
N VAL A 129 -7.36 -10.35 -2.27
CA VAL A 129 -6.00 -10.45 -1.72
C VAL A 129 -5.94 -11.40 -0.52
N ALA A 130 -6.82 -12.41 -0.48
CA ALA A 130 -6.77 -13.48 0.51
C ALA A 130 -5.40 -14.19 0.54
N ASN A 131 -4.69 -14.23 -0.59
CA ASN A 131 -3.26 -14.52 -0.65
C ASN A 131 -2.51 -13.28 -1.18
N PRO A 132 -1.80 -12.53 -0.33
CA PRO A 132 -1.04 -11.35 -0.77
C PRO A 132 0.05 -11.67 -1.80
N GLU A 133 0.57 -12.90 -1.82
CA GLU A 133 1.58 -13.33 -2.81
C GLU A 133 0.97 -13.66 -4.19
N ASP A 134 -0.35 -13.81 -4.28
CA ASP A 134 -1.07 -14.19 -5.50
C ASP A 134 -2.46 -13.51 -5.54
N PRO A 135 -2.50 -12.17 -5.66
CA PRO A 135 -3.75 -11.42 -5.69
C PRO A 135 -4.55 -11.78 -6.95
N THR A 136 -5.83 -12.08 -6.78
CA THR A 136 -6.72 -12.44 -7.88
C THR A 136 -7.53 -11.23 -8.31
N LEU A 137 -7.33 -10.74 -9.54
CA LEU A 137 -8.18 -9.70 -10.12
C LEU A 137 -9.61 -10.22 -10.26
N THR A 138 -10.57 -9.60 -9.58
CA THR A 138 -11.99 -10.00 -9.61
C THR A 138 -12.84 -9.07 -10.45
N SER A 139 -12.45 -7.82 -10.64
CA SER A 139 -13.23 -6.85 -11.42
C SER A 139 -12.37 -5.71 -11.97
N VAL A 140 -12.76 -5.23 -13.15
CA VAL A 140 -12.23 -4.03 -13.81
C VAL A 140 -13.40 -3.14 -14.18
N LEU A 141 -13.38 -1.89 -13.71
CA LEU A 141 -14.39 -0.87 -13.98
C LEU A 141 -13.76 0.26 -14.77
N GLU A 142 -14.25 0.54 -15.97
CA GLU A 142 -13.81 1.64 -16.84
C GLU A 142 -14.98 2.51 -17.32
N GLU A 143 -16.21 2.01 -17.24
CA GLU A 143 -17.41 2.74 -17.64
C GLU A 143 -17.81 3.75 -16.58
N GLN A 144 -18.07 5.00 -16.98
CA GLN A 144 -18.35 6.11 -16.06
C GLN A 144 -19.52 5.81 -15.10
N GLU A 145 -20.57 5.14 -15.58
CA GLU A 145 -21.73 4.77 -14.73
C GLU A 145 -21.34 3.79 -13.62
N GLU A 146 -20.43 2.85 -13.90
CA GLU A 146 -19.94 1.89 -12.90
C GLU A 146 -18.98 2.54 -11.91
N LEU A 147 -18.10 3.41 -12.41
CA LEU A 147 -17.20 4.20 -11.58
C LEU A 147 -17.99 5.09 -10.60
N ASP A 148 -18.93 5.88 -11.12
CA ASP A 148 -19.78 6.76 -10.32
C ASP A 148 -20.61 5.95 -9.30
N GLY A 149 -21.12 4.79 -9.72
CA GLY A 149 -21.91 3.89 -8.89
C GLY A 149 -21.12 3.34 -7.70
N LEU A 150 -19.92 2.80 -7.94
CA LEU A 150 -19.06 2.30 -6.87
C LEU A 150 -18.61 3.45 -5.95
N ILE A 151 -18.15 4.56 -6.52
CA ILE A 151 -17.69 5.72 -5.74
C ILE A 151 -18.80 6.25 -4.83
N ALA A 152 -20.05 6.28 -5.30
CA ALA A 152 -21.18 6.68 -4.48
C ALA A 152 -21.38 5.75 -3.27
N ILE A 153 -21.27 4.43 -3.45
CA ILE A 153 -21.38 3.43 -2.36
C ILE A 153 -20.27 3.63 -1.35
N LEU A 154 -19.03 3.79 -1.82
CA LEU A 154 -17.84 3.98 -0.98
C LEU A 154 -17.93 5.25 -0.13
N ASN A 155 -18.53 6.33 -0.66
CA ASN A 155 -18.76 7.59 0.06
C ASN A 155 -19.89 7.53 1.10
N ILE A 156 -20.83 6.59 0.99
CA ILE A 156 -21.95 6.46 1.94
C ILE A 156 -21.49 5.87 3.29
N SER A 157 -20.25 5.39 3.39
CA SER A 157 -19.74 4.65 4.55
C SER A 157 -20.15 5.29 5.89
N ASP A 158 -20.72 4.44 6.76
CA ASP A 158 -21.22 4.90 8.06
C ASP A 158 -20.12 4.77 9.11
N LYS A 159 -19.48 5.90 9.43
CA LYS A 159 -18.48 5.99 10.51
C LYS A 159 -19.11 5.98 11.92
N GLU A 160 -20.45 5.97 12.07
CA GLU A 160 -21.10 6.19 13.37
C GLU A 160 -21.04 5.02 14.36
N GLN A 161 -20.62 3.83 13.94
CA GLN A 161 -20.64 2.66 14.84
C GLN A 161 -19.23 2.14 15.04
N GLY A 162 -18.82 2.01 16.31
CA GLY A 162 -17.65 1.24 16.72
C GLY A 162 -17.85 -0.23 16.41
N TYR A 163 -17.93 -0.52 15.11
CA TYR A 163 -18.13 -1.83 14.55
C TYR A 163 -16.90 -2.65 14.85
N GLU A 164 -17.11 -3.78 15.51
CA GLU A 164 -16.07 -4.77 15.76
C GLU A 164 -16.30 -5.93 14.79
N PRO A 165 -15.43 -6.11 13.77
CA PRO A 165 -15.59 -7.19 12.81
C PRO A 165 -15.60 -8.56 13.47
N GLU A 166 -16.48 -9.45 13.01
CA GLU A 166 -16.54 -10.82 13.53
C GLU A 166 -15.41 -11.67 12.92
N SER A 167 -14.31 -11.85 13.66
CA SER A 167 -13.17 -12.68 13.21
C SER A 167 -13.05 -14.03 13.94
N THR A 168 -14.08 -14.45 14.67
CA THR A 168 -13.99 -15.59 15.61
C THR A 168 -13.90 -16.95 14.92
N ASP A 169 -14.61 -17.11 13.80
CA ASP A 169 -14.76 -18.40 13.10
C ASP A 169 -14.01 -18.47 11.77
N ARG A 170 -13.62 -17.33 11.20
CA ARG A 170 -12.84 -17.20 9.96
C ARG A 170 -12.15 -15.84 9.88
N ASP A 171 -11.02 -15.80 9.20
CA ASP A 171 -10.40 -14.53 8.83
C ASP A 171 -11.29 -13.81 7.79
N PRO A 172 -11.42 -12.47 7.85
CA PRO A 172 -12.15 -11.70 6.85
C PRO A 172 -11.55 -11.91 5.45
N SER A 173 -12.41 -11.92 4.44
CA SER A 173 -11.96 -11.76 3.05
C SER A 173 -11.46 -10.33 2.88
N VAL A 174 -10.35 -10.15 2.16
CA VAL A 174 -9.72 -8.84 1.96
C VAL A 174 -9.72 -8.52 0.47
N TYR A 175 -10.17 -7.31 0.14
CA TYR A 175 -10.22 -6.79 -1.21
C TYR A 175 -9.41 -5.50 -1.29
N GLU A 176 -8.52 -5.42 -2.28
CA GLU A 176 -7.77 -4.20 -2.59
C GLU A 176 -8.38 -3.53 -3.82
N LEU A 177 -8.69 -2.25 -3.69
CA LEU A 177 -9.22 -1.39 -4.74
C LEU A 177 -8.10 -0.47 -5.20
N VAL A 178 -7.86 -0.46 -6.50
CA VAL A 178 -6.80 0.30 -7.15
C VAL A 178 -7.42 1.36 -8.03
N PHE A 179 -7.32 2.62 -7.61
CA PHE A 179 -7.89 3.76 -8.33
C PHE A 179 -6.83 4.37 -9.24
N TYR A 180 -7.07 4.26 -10.55
CA TYR A 180 -6.18 4.79 -11.57
C TYR A 180 -6.68 6.13 -12.08
N THR A 181 -5.76 7.06 -12.21
CA THR A 181 -5.96 8.38 -12.83
C THR A 181 -4.98 8.55 -14.00
N ASP A 182 -4.82 9.77 -14.50
CA ASP A 182 -3.73 10.11 -15.45
C ASP A 182 -2.41 10.47 -14.75
N ASP A 183 -2.32 10.36 -13.43
CA ASP A 183 -1.12 10.69 -12.66
C ASP A 183 -0.23 9.44 -12.46
N PRO A 184 1.05 9.62 -12.09
CA PRO A 184 1.98 8.51 -11.86
C PRO A 184 1.59 7.57 -10.71
N VAL A 185 0.67 7.99 -9.83
CA VAL A 185 0.24 7.23 -8.66
C VAL A 185 -1.11 6.59 -8.92
N ALA A 186 -1.19 5.27 -8.68
CA ALA A 186 -2.44 4.57 -8.44
C ALA A 186 -2.68 4.49 -6.93
N PHE A 187 -3.92 4.76 -6.49
CA PHE A 187 -4.26 4.81 -5.07
C PHE A 187 -4.85 3.48 -4.62
N LEU A 188 -4.35 2.94 -3.52
CA LEU A 188 -4.70 1.62 -3.01
C LEU A 188 -5.56 1.80 -1.76
N GLN A 189 -6.75 1.18 -1.74
CA GLN A 189 -7.64 1.17 -0.58
C GLN A 189 -8.10 -0.25 -0.29
N MET A 190 -8.27 -0.58 0.98
CA MET A 190 -8.67 -1.93 1.39
C MET A 190 -10.08 -1.96 1.97
N ILE A 191 -10.85 -2.93 1.49
CA ILE A 191 -12.17 -3.29 2.01
C ILE A 191 -12.08 -4.72 2.52
N GLN A 192 -12.74 -5.02 3.63
CA GLN A 192 -12.86 -6.37 4.15
C GLN A 192 -14.31 -6.81 4.22
N HIS A 193 -14.50 -8.14 4.22
CA HIS A 193 -15.79 -8.78 4.43
C HIS A 193 -15.66 -9.91 5.46
N ASP A 194 -16.27 -9.74 6.63
CA ASP A 194 -16.13 -10.68 7.75
C ASP A 194 -17.01 -11.93 7.64
N GLY A 195 -18.02 -11.93 6.76
CA GLY A 195 -19.11 -12.92 6.86
C GLY A 195 -20.47 -12.32 6.61
N LYS A 196 -20.59 -11.06 6.96
CA LYS A 196 -21.87 -10.42 7.13
C LYS A 196 -21.88 -9.00 6.61
N HIS A 197 -20.78 -8.26 6.77
CA HIS A 197 -20.70 -6.86 6.40
C HIS A 197 -19.39 -6.55 5.68
N TYR A 198 -19.49 -5.66 4.68
CA TYR A 198 -18.32 -5.03 4.08
C TYR A 198 -17.93 -3.80 4.90
N PHE A 199 -16.63 -3.55 5.06
CA PHE A 199 -16.13 -2.42 5.82
C PHE A 199 -14.74 -1.96 5.37
N TRP A 200 -14.45 -0.68 5.56
CA TRP A 200 -13.13 -0.11 5.40
C TRP A 200 -12.15 -0.62 6.46
N TYR A 201 -10.89 -0.87 6.10
CA TYR A 201 -9.81 -1.29 7.02
C TYR A 201 -8.45 -0.90 6.41
N PRO A 202 -7.36 -0.65 7.18
CA PRO A 202 -7.22 -0.67 8.64
C PRO A 202 -7.57 0.64 9.35
N TRP A 203 -7.62 1.76 8.64
CA TRP A 203 -7.53 3.09 9.27
C TRP A 203 -8.86 3.58 9.84
N ASP A 204 -9.95 3.44 9.10
CA ASP A 204 -11.30 3.84 9.49
C ASP A 204 -12.24 2.63 9.38
N VAL A 205 -12.49 1.89 10.47
CA VAL A 205 -13.46 0.78 10.44
C VAL A 205 -14.88 1.36 10.31
N ALA A 206 -15.38 1.42 9.08
CA ALA A 206 -16.69 1.96 8.74
C ALA A 206 -17.42 1.04 7.78
N LEU A 207 -18.71 0.81 8.06
CA LEU A 207 -19.54 -0.12 7.30
C LEU A 207 -19.83 0.42 5.90
N LEU A 208 -19.81 -0.48 4.93
CA LEU A 208 -20.21 -0.23 3.56
C LEU A 208 -21.56 -0.90 3.26
N PRO A 209 -22.37 -0.30 2.37
CA PRO A 209 -23.57 -0.95 1.86
C PRO A 209 -23.24 -2.28 1.16
N ASP A 210 -24.09 -3.31 1.35
CA ASP A 210 -23.90 -4.65 0.78
C ASP A 210 -23.87 -4.63 -0.76
N GLU A 211 -24.43 -3.60 -1.39
CA GLU A 211 -24.40 -3.36 -2.83
C GLU A 211 -22.97 -3.34 -3.41
N VAL A 212 -21.95 -3.07 -2.59
CA VAL A 212 -20.54 -3.12 -3.00
C VAL A 212 -20.14 -4.50 -3.54
N GLU A 213 -20.78 -5.58 -3.07
CA GLU A 213 -20.49 -6.95 -3.52
C GLU A 213 -20.66 -7.12 -5.04
N SER A 214 -21.64 -6.42 -5.62
CA SER A 214 -21.91 -6.50 -7.07
C SER A 214 -20.78 -5.94 -7.94
N TYR A 215 -19.96 -5.04 -7.38
CA TYR A 215 -18.78 -4.50 -8.04
C TYR A 215 -17.53 -5.35 -7.79
N ILE A 216 -17.46 -6.03 -6.64
CA ILE A 216 -16.31 -6.88 -6.26
C ILE A 216 -16.34 -8.20 -7.03
N LYS A 217 -17.52 -8.83 -7.14
CA LYS A 217 -17.70 -10.15 -7.77
C LYS A 217 -18.46 -10.03 -9.08
N LYS A 218 -17.95 -9.21 -10.00
CA LYS A 218 -18.53 -9.09 -11.33
C LYS A 218 -18.30 -10.39 -12.09
N ASP A 219 -19.32 -11.26 -12.16
CA ASP A 219 -19.26 -12.50 -12.93
C ASP A 219 -18.84 -12.18 -14.39
N GLU A 220 -17.81 -12.85 -14.91
CA GLU A 220 -17.40 -12.82 -16.34
C GLU A 220 -18.46 -13.45 -17.29
N SER A 221 -19.74 -13.42 -16.92
CA SER A 221 -20.84 -13.98 -17.70
C SER A 221 -21.66 -12.89 -18.40
N ALA A 222 -20.99 -12.00 -19.11
CA ALA A 222 -21.63 -11.12 -20.08
C ALA A 222 -20.67 -10.72 -21.20
N ASP A 223 -20.35 -11.67 -22.08
CA ASP A 223 -19.96 -11.43 -23.48
C ASP A 223 -20.62 -12.46 -24.40
#